data_AF-A0A849RU29-F1
#
_entry.id   AF-A0A849RU29-F1
#
_cell.length_a   1.000
_cell.length_b   1.000
_cell.length_c   1.000
_cell.angle_alpha   90.00
_cell.angle_beta   90.00
_cell.angle_gamma   90.00
#
_symmetry.space_group_name_H-M   'P 1'
#
loop_
_entity.id
_entity.type
_entity.pdbx_description
1 polymer ?
#
loop_
_entity_poly.entity_id
_entity_poly.type
_entity_poly.pdbx_seq_one_letter_code
_entity_poly.pdbx_strand_id
1 'polypeptide(L)'
;MNDTSTDMEQRYRAMLMQRTGEERLIMGCAMRDTARALVEASIKGQDPQATIEAIRKGLFLRFYGHEFDHETRAKILAAIESAALPIAG
;
A
#
# COMPACT_ATOMS: atom_id res chain seq x y z
N MET A 1 -6.28 -17.54 0.55
CA MET A 1 -7.70 -17.14 0.63
C MET A 1 -8.48 -18.44 0.55
N ASN A 2 -9.05 -18.91 1.66
CA ASN A 2 -9.64 -20.26 1.72
C ASN A 2 -11.12 -20.29 1.27
N ASP A 3 -11.68 -19.12 0.95
CA ASP A 3 -13.07 -18.96 0.50
C ASP A 3 -13.23 -19.13 -1.01
N THR A 4 -12.13 -19.31 -1.75
CA THR A 4 -12.14 -19.55 -3.19
C THR A 4 -11.92 -21.03 -3.46
N SER A 5 -12.84 -21.67 -4.18
CA SER A 5 -12.67 -23.06 -4.58
C SER A 5 -11.49 -23.22 -5.55
N THR A 6 -10.83 -24.37 -5.53
CA THR A 6 -9.70 -24.67 -6.42
C THR A 6 -10.08 -24.52 -7.90
N ASP A 7 -11.30 -24.88 -8.29
CA ASP A 7 -11.82 -24.67 -9.65
C ASP A 7 -11.82 -23.19 -10.04
N MET A 8 -12.32 -22.31 -9.16
CA MET A 8 -12.36 -20.88 -9.42
C MET A 8 -10.97 -20.24 -9.47
N GLU A 9 -10.05 -20.70 -8.61
CA GLU A 9 -8.65 -20.27 -8.66
C GLU A 9 -7.99 -20.64 -10.00
N GLN A 10 -8.19 -21.88 -10.46
CA GLN A 10 -7.67 -22.36 -11.75
C GLN A 10 -8.26 -21.57 -12.92
N ARG A 11 -9.58 -21.31 -12.90
CA ARG A 11 -10.27 -20.51 -13.92
C ARG A 11 -9.75 -19.08 -13.97
N TYR A 12 -9.60 -18.45 -12.81
CA TYR A 12 -9.04 -17.11 -12.71
C TYR A 12 -7.60 -17.06 -13.23
N ARG A 13 -6.77 -18.04 -12.85
CA ARG A 13 -5.39 -18.14 -13.34
C ARG A 13 -5.33 -18.33 -14.85
N ALA A 14 -6.21 -19.16 -15.43
CA ALA A 14 -6.27 -19.33 -16.88
C ALA A 14 -6.61 -18.01 -17.60
N MET A 15 -7.57 -17.23 -17.09
CA MET A 15 -7.89 -15.90 -17.63
C MET A 15 -6.70 -14.92 -17.54
N LEU A 16 -5.95 -14.94 -16.44
CA LEU A 16 -4.74 -14.12 -16.32
C LEU A 16 -3.64 -14.53 -17.31
N MET A 17 -3.49 -15.82 -17.59
CA MET A 17 -2.49 -16.33 -18.53
C MET A 17 -2.84 -16.07 -20.00
N GLN A 18 -4.10 -15.76 -20.31
CA GLN A 18 -4.52 -15.31 -21.65
C GLN A 18 -4.10 -13.86 -21.97
N ARG A 19 -3.76 -13.07 -20.93
CA ARG A 19 -3.27 -11.70 -21.08
C ARG A 19 -1.78 -11.65 -21.40
N THR A 20 -1.32 -10.56 -22.00
CA THR A 20 0.11 -10.32 -22.20
C THR A 20 0.82 -10.07 -20.85
N GLY A 21 2.15 -10.19 -20.84
CA GLY A 21 2.94 -9.84 -19.67
C GLY A 21 2.77 -8.39 -19.25
N GLU A 22 2.71 -7.47 -20.22
CA GLU A 22 2.50 -6.04 -20.02
C GLU A 22 1.13 -5.75 -19.38
N GLU A 23 0.07 -6.37 -19.89
CA GLU A 23 -1.28 -6.20 -19.33
C GLU A 23 -1.34 -6.66 -17.87
N ARG A 24 -0.70 -7.79 -17.54
CA ARG A 24 -0.62 -8.26 -16.16
C ARG A 24 0.16 -7.30 -15.25
N LEU A 25 1.23 -6.69 -15.76
CA LEU A 25 1.99 -5.68 -15.02
C LEU A 25 1.14 -4.44 -14.73
N ILE A 26 0.43 -3.92 -15.75
CA ILE A 26 -0.49 -2.79 -15.61
C ILE A 26 -1.56 -3.10 -14.57
N MET A 27 -2.14 -4.29 -14.61
CA MET A 27 -3.13 -4.73 -13.61
C MET A 27 -2.55 -4.70 -12.19
N GLY A 28 -1.33 -5.23 -12.00
CA GLY A 28 -0.65 -5.20 -10.70
C GLY A 28 -0.40 -3.78 -10.19
N CYS A 29 0.07 -2.88 -11.06
CA CYS A 29 0.26 -1.46 -10.73
C CYS A 29 -1.06 -0.79 -10.35
N ALA A 30 -2.11 -0.99 -11.15
CA ALA A 30 -3.42 -0.40 -10.89
C ALA A 30 -4.03 -0.88 -9.56
N MET A 31 -3.85 -2.17 -9.22
CA MET A 31 -4.28 -2.71 -7.92
C MET A 31 -3.54 -2.05 -6.76
N ARG A 32 -2.22 -1.85 -6.87
CA ARG A 32 -1.41 -1.16 -5.85
C ARG A 32 -1.85 0.29 -5.69
N ASP A 33 -2.06 1.01 -6.79
CA ASP A 33 -2.48 2.40 -6.76
C ASP A 33 -3.88 2.55 -6.14
N THR A 34 -4.80 1.63 -6.48
CA THR A 34 -6.14 1.58 -5.88
C THR A 34 -6.06 1.33 -4.38
N ALA A 35 -5.27 0.33 -3.94
CA ALA A 35 -5.10 0.03 -2.53
C ALA A 35 -4.53 1.24 -1.77
N ARG A 36 -3.54 1.92 -2.34
CA ARG A 36 -2.97 3.15 -1.77
C ARG A 36 -4.03 4.25 -1.66
N ALA A 37 -4.78 4.51 -2.72
CA ALA A 37 -5.82 5.56 -2.74
C ALA A 37 -6.90 5.32 -1.66
N LEU A 38 -7.32 4.07 -1.46
CA LEU A 38 -8.29 3.71 -0.42
C LEU A 38 -7.75 4.00 1.00
N VAL A 39 -6.48 3.69 1.25
CA VAL A 39 -5.85 3.96 2.55
C VAL A 39 -5.69 5.46 2.78
N GLU A 40 -5.24 6.21 1.77
CA GLU A 40 -5.13 7.68 1.87
C GLU A 40 -6.49 8.34 2.11
N ALA A 41 -7.54 7.90 1.40
CA ALA A 41 -8.90 8.39 1.59
C ALA A 41 -9.42 8.08 3.00
N SER A 42 -9.14 6.88 3.53
CA SER A 42 -9.49 6.51 4.90
C SER A 42 -8.79 7.41 5.94
N ILE A 43 -7.51 7.74 5.74
CA ILE A 43 -6.76 8.61 6.64
C ILE A 43 -7.35 10.03 6.60
N LYS A 44 -7.56 10.59 5.41
CA LYS A 44 -8.16 11.92 5.23
C LYS A 44 -9.60 12.00 5.73
N GLY A 45 -10.34 10.89 5.69
CA GLY A 45 -11.68 10.81 6.25
C GLY A 45 -11.70 10.87 7.77
N GLN A 46 -10.65 10.40 8.45
CA GLN A 46 -10.49 10.49 9.90
C GLN A 46 -9.95 11.85 10.34
N ASP A 47 -9.02 12.41 9.57
CA ASP A 47 -8.47 13.74 9.78
C ASP A 47 -8.35 14.49 8.43
N PRO A 48 -9.29 15.40 8.12
CA PRO A 48 -9.25 16.19 6.91
C PRO A 48 -8.04 17.12 6.79
N GLN A 49 -7.37 17.43 7.92
CA GLN A 49 -6.18 18.28 7.98
C GLN A 49 -4.89 17.45 8.09
N ALA A 50 -4.97 16.13 7.87
CA ALA A 50 -3.81 15.24 7.93
C ALA A 50 -2.68 15.75 7.03
N THR A 51 -1.52 15.96 7.65
CA THR A 51 -0.33 16.42 6.94
C THR A 51 0.23 15.33 6.02
N ILE A 52 1.13 15.69 5.12
CA ILE A 52 1.79 14.72 4.22
C ILE A 52 2.54 13.67 5.04
N GLU A 53 3.14 14.05 6.16
CA GLU A 53 3.86 13.16 7.08
C GLU A 53 2.91 12.17 7.73
N ALA A 54 1.75 12.65 8.21
CA ALA A 54 0.73 11.80 8.81
C ALA A 54 0.22 10.77 7.80
N ILE A 55 -0.01 11.18 6.55
CA ILE A 55 -0.41 10.27 5.46
C ILE A 55 0.69 9.23 5.19
N ARG A 56 1.95 9.66 5.07
CA ARG A 56 3.08 8.74 4.82
C ARG A 56 3.29 7.75 5.96
N LYS A 57 3.21 8.20 7.23
CA LYS A 57 3.27 7.34 8.41
C LYS A 57 2.11 6.33 8.41
N GLY A 58 0.89 6.78 8.13
CA GLY A 58 -0.30 5.92 8.05
C GLY A 58 -0.20 4.87 6.94
N LEU A 59 0.28 5.25 5.75
CA LEU A 59 0.54 4.33 4.65
C LEU A 59 1.55 3.24 5.03
N PHE A 60 2.68 3.64 5.61
CA PHE A 60 3.69 2.70 6.09
C PHE A 60 3.09 1.71 7.09
N LEU A 61 2.40 2.21 8.12
CA LEU A 61 1.79 1.36 9.15
C LEU A 61 0.77 0.37 8.57
N ARG A 62 -0.04 0.82 7.61
CA ARG A 62 -1.08 -0.01 7.02
C ARG A 62 -0.53 -1.13 6.13
N PHE A 63 0.47 -0.83 5.31
CA PHE A 63 1.01 -1.81 4.37
C PHE A 63 2.09 -2.69 4.98
N TYR A 64 2.96 -2.12 5.79
CA TYR A 64 4.20 -2.78 6.23
C TYR A 64 4.39 -2.77 7.75
N GLY A 65 3.60 -2.02 8.51
CA GLY A 65 3.83 -1.83 9.94
C GLY A 65 3.80 -3.12 10.78
N HIS A 66 3.18 -4.18 10.27
CA HIS A 66 3.11 -5.50 10.90
C HIS A 66 4.34 -6.37 10.62
N GLU A 67 5.18 -6.00 9.65
CA GLU A 67 6.40 -6.71 9.27
C GLU A 67 7.59 -6.35 10.16
N PHE A 68 7.45 -5.29 10.97
CA PHE A 68 8.53 -4.74 11.81
C PHE A 68 8.18 -4.80 13.29
N ASP A 69 9.20 -5.02 14.12
CA ASP A 69 9.08 -4.87 15.56
C ASP A 69 8.87 -3.40 15.97
N HIS A 70 8.57 -3.20 17.26
CA HIS A 70 8.27 -1.87 17.77
C HIS A 70 9.43 -0.87 17.58
N GLU A 71 10.66 -1.31 17.80
CA GLU A 71 11.84 -0.45 17.74
C GLU A 71 12.13 -0.01 16.29
N THR A 72 12.11 -0.93 15.34
CA THR A 72 12.35 -0.67 13.92
C THR A 72 11.23 0.21 13.35
N ARG A 73 9.98 -0.08 13.74
CA ARG A 73 8.83 0.75 13.36
C ARG A 73 8.98 2.19 13.85
N ALA A 74 9.42 2.40 15.09
CA ALA A 74 9.65 3.74 15.63
C ALA A 74 10.73 4.50 14.85
N LYS A 75 11.85 3.83 14.50
CA LYS A 75 12.93 4.41 13.68
C LYS A 75 12.43 4.84 12.30
N ILE A 76 11.63 4.00 11.64
CA ILE A 76 11.07 4.33 10.31
C ILE A 76 10.11 5.51 10.40
N LEU A 77 9.24 5.55 11.42
CA LEU A 77 8.32 6.68 11.62
C LEU A 77 9.07 7.99 11.85
N ALA A 78 10.15 7.97 12.63
CA ALA A 78 11.01 9.13 12.84
C ALA A 78 11.70 9.58 11.53
N ALA A 79 12.18 8.62 10.72
CA ALA A 79 12.79 8.93 9.42
C ALA A 79 11.80 9.57 8.44
N ILE A 80 10.54 9.12 8.43
CA ILE A 80 9.47 9.71 7.61
C ILE A 80 9.22 11.17 8.02
N GLU A 81 9.25 11.45 9.32
CA GLU A 81 9.07 12.81 9.87
C GLU A 81 10.24 13.72 9.52
N SER A 82 11.49 13.23 9.65
CA SER A 82 12.67 14.01 9.28
C SER A 82 12.77 14.28 7.77
N ALA A 83 12.29 13.34 6.93
CA ALA A 83 12.33 13.49 5.48
C ALA A 83 11.33 14.51 4.92
N ALA A 84 10.46 15.07 5.78
CA ALA A 84 9.53 16.12 5.41
C ALA A 84 10.00 17.53 5.81
N LEU A 85 11.05 17.63 6.63
CA LEU A 85 11.77 18.88 6.78
C LEU A 85 12.49 19.16 5.45
N PRO A 86 12.39 20.38 4.89
CA PRO A 86 13.06 20.69 3.65
C PRO A 86 14.56 20.48 3.83
N ILE A 87 15.20 19.82 2.87
CA ILE A 87 16.65 19.94 2.71
C ILE A 87 16.89 21.44 2.54
N ALA A 88 17.51 22.07 3.54
CA ALA A 88 18.00 23.43 3.40
C ALA A 88 18.98 23.43 2.23
N GLY A 89 18.53 23.91 1.08
CA GLY A 89 19.37 24.21 -0.08
C GLY A 89 20.10 25.53 0.12
#